data_AF-A0A9P8DCG3-F1
#
_entry.id   AF-A0A9P8DCG3-F1
#
_cell.length_a   1.000
_cell.length_b   1.000
_cell.length_c   1.000
_cell.angle_alpha   90.00
_cell.angle_beta   90.00
_cell.angle_gamma   90.00
#
_symmetry.space_group_name_H-M   'P 1'
#
loop_
_entity.id
_entity.type
_entity.pdbx_description
1 polymer ?
#
loop_
_entity_poly.entity_id
_entity_poly.type
_entity_poly.pdbx_seq_one_letter_code
_entity_poly.pdbx_strand_id
1 'polypeptide(L)'
;MGNSLLREFFSNVIEAAEILDIDISKDRVPSKAQTYRNGLRPTEIGARGQIQEWRKNYTEAEPGHRHYSHLIDLLPARAMSHLLNKTLANAAQKSIELRLAAGGASTGWSRMWTAALYARLLNGDKAYDNIQTLIGRHPATNLFHNIEPGQAFQIDSNFGLVAAVAETLLQSQAGIVHILPALGSQVKSGSVSGLVARGGFQVFIVWKDGLLVEAKVKSRLGNTLKVRVAGGSSFEIDGKGVDEVETTSGQTYTITLA
;
A
#
# COMPACT_ATOMS: atom_id res chain seq x y z
N MET A 1 -1.48 13.92 10.17
CA MET A 1 -2.03 14.17 8.83
C MET A 1 -1.34 15.30 8.07
N GLY A 2 -1.43 16.57 8.51
CA GLY A 2 -0.92 17.71 7.72
C GLY A 2 0.54 17.60 7.29
N ASN A 3 1.43 17.20 8.20
CA ASN A 3 2.85 16.98 7.87
C ASN A 3 3.05 15.84 6.86
N SER A 4 2.31 14.73 6.97
CA SER A 4 2.39 13.60 6.04
C SER A 4 1.99 14.01 4.63
N LEU A 5 0.87 14.74 4.48
CA LEU A 5 0.43 15.26 3.19
C LEU A 5 1.44 16.21 2.56
N LEU A 6 1.98 17.15 3.35
CA LEU A 6 3.01 18.07 2.86
C LEU A 6 4.30 17.33 2.49
N ARG A 7 4.69 16.30 3.24
CA ARG A 7 5.87 15.50 2.96
C ARG A 7 5.75 14.78 1.63
N GLU A 8 4.61 14.11 1.40
CA GLU A 8 4.34 13.44 0.13
C GLU A 8 4.29 14.45 -1.03
N PHE A 9 3.56 15.56 -0.86
CA PHE A 9 3.47 16.62 -1.88
C PHE A 9 4.86 17.14 -2.28
N PHE A 10 5.68 17.58 -1.33
CA PHE A 10 7.00 18.10 -1.63
C PHE A 10 7.94 17.03 -2.19
N SER A 11 7.82 15.77 -1.75
CA SER A 11 8.59 14.67 -2.32
C SER A 11 8.24 14.44 -3.79
N ASN A 12 6.95 14.50 -4.14
CA ASN A 12 6.50 14.34 -5.52
C ASN A 12 6.94 15.50 -6.43
N VAL A 13 6.99 16.74 -5.90
CA VAL A 13 7.54 17.89 -6.64
C VAL A 13 9.03 17.69 -6.95
N ILE A 14 9.79 17.17 -5.99
CA ILE A 14 11.23 16.91 -6.15
C ILE A 14 11.46 15.77 -7.15
N GLU A 15 10.74 14.65 -7.00
CA GLU A 15 10.81 13.52 -7.93
C GLU A 15 10.44 13.93 -9.36
N ALA A 16 9.42 14.79 -9.53
CA ALA A 16 9.07 15.32 -10.85
C ALA A 16 10.17 16.22 -11.44
N ALA A 17 10.85 17.03 -10.62
CA ALA A 17 11.96 17.86 -11.07
C ALA A 17 13.16 17.00 -11.51
N GLU A 18 13.47 15.94 -10.77
CA GLU A 18 14.51 14.97 -11.13
C GLU A 18 14.21 14.28 -12.47
N ILE A 19 12.95 13.85 -12.68
CA ILE A 19 12.53 13.23 -13.95
C ILE A 19 12.61 14.19 -15.15
N LEU A 20 12.42 15.48 -14.92
CA LEU A 20 12.47 16.52 -15.96
C LEU A 20 13.87 17.15 -16.12
N ASP A 21 14.90 16.57 -15.48
CA ASP A 21 16.27 17.09 -15.47
C ASP A 21 16.39 18.56 -15.01
N ILE A 22 15.48 18.99 -14.12
CA ILE A 22 15.51 20.34 -13.54
C ILE A 22 16.51 20.35 -12.38
N ASP A 23 17.53 21.21 -12.47
CA ASP A 23 18.51 21.41 -11.41
C ASP A 23 17.85 22.02 -10.16
N ILE A 24 17.62 21.16 -9.15
CA ILE A 24 16.99 21.53 -7.87
C ILE A 24 17.73 22.66 -7.16
N SER A 25 19.04 22.78 -7.34
CA SER A 25 19.84 23.83 -6.68
C SER A 25 19.61 25.21 -7.29
N LYS A 26 19.13 25.27 -8.53
CA LYS A 26 18.93 26.51 -9.30
C LYS A 26 17.46 26.90 -9.43
N ASP A 27 16.55 25.93 -9.55
CA ASP A 27 15.13 26.23 -9.69
C ASP A 27 14.46 26.55 -8.34
N ARG A 28 13.73 27.67 -8.30
CA ARG A 28 13.08 28.19 -7.10
C ARG A 28 12.08 27.21 -6.49
N VAL A 29 11.33 26.47 -7.31
CA VAL A 29 10.21 25.64 -6.86
C VAL A 29 10.69 24.35 -6.16
N PRO A 30 11.46 23.45 -6.80
CA PRO A 30 11.93 22.24 -6.14
C PRO A 30 12.94 22.55 -5.02
N SER A 31 13.74 23.63 -5.12
CA SER A 31 14.61 24.09 -4.02
C SER A 31 13.81 24.42 -2.75
N LYS A 32 12.72 25.18 -2.90
CA LYS A 32 11.82 25.49 -1.77
C LYS A 32 11.08 24.25 -1.27
N ALA A 33 10.60 23.39 -2.17
CA ALA A 33 9.95 22.13 -1.78
C ALA A 33 10.89 21.26 -0.93
N GLN A 34 12.15 21.12 -1.33
CA GLN A 34 13.17 20.40 -0.57
C GLN A 34 13.41 21.02 0.80
N THR A 35 13.56 22.33 0.86
CA THR A 35 13.72 23.07 2.12
C THR A 35 12.53 22.84 3.06
N TYR A 36 11.30 23.00 2.56
CA TYR A 36 10.10 22.82 3.38
C TYR A 36 9.91 21.37 3.82
N ARG A 37 10.11 20.39 2.93
CA ARG A 37 10.05 18.96 3.25
C ARG A 37 10.99 18.61 4.40
N ASN A 38 12.23 19.11 4.33
CA ASN A 38 13.26 18.84 5.34
C ASN A 38 12.96 19.54 6.67
N GLY A 39 12.24 20.67 6.64
CA GLY A 39 11.78 21.37 7.84
C GLY A 39 10.51 20.79 8.49
N LEU A 40 9.82 19.84 7.84
CA LEU A 40 8.63 19.21 8.44
C LEU A 40 9.02 18.35 9.63
N ARG A 41 8.28 18.49 10.74
CA ARG A 41 8.46 17.64 11.92
C ARG A 41 8.42 16.15 11.52
N PRO A 42 9.37 15.33 12.00
CA PRO A 42 9.36 13.91 11.72
C PRO A 42 8.12 13.24 12.33
N THR A 43 7.76 12.10 11.76
CA THR A 43 6.76 11.20 12.34
C THR A 43 7.33 10.59 13.61
N GLU A 44 6.57 10.64 14.70
CA GLU A 44 7.00 10.15 16.01
C GLU A 44 6.15 8.97 16.48
N ILE A 45 6.77 8.12 17.31
CA ILE A 45 6.13 6.99 17.97
C ILE A 45 5.74 7.45 19.38
N GLY A 46 4.48 7.21 19.75
CA GLY A 46 3.93 7.53 21.06
C GLY A 46 4.24 6.45 22.11
N ALA A 47 3.89 6.73 23.37
CA ALA A 47 4.22 5.83 24.49
C ALA A 47 3.54 4.45 24.42
N ARG A 48 2.49 4.27 23.62
CA ARG A 48 1.83 2.96 23.41
C ARG A 48 2.38 2.22 22.19
N GLY A 49 3.48 2.70 21.61
CA GLY A 49 4.11 2.17 20.40
C GLY A 49 3.39 2.54 19.10
N GLN A 50 2.40 3.44 19.15
CA GLN A 50 1.59 3.86 18.01
C GLN A 50 2.20 5.07 17.29
N ILE A 51 1.84 5.31 16.03
CA ILE A 51 2.14 6.60 15.37
C ILE A 51 1.36 7.71 16.08
N GLN A 52 2.05 8.78 16.49
CA GLN A 52 1.39 9.93 17.09
C GLN A 52 0.50 10.64 16.06
N GLU A 53 -0.78 10.79 16.38
CA GLU A 53 -1.73 11.50 15.53
C GLU A 53 -1.62 13.03 15.63
N TRP A 54 -1.15 13.52 16.78
CA TRP A 54 -0.93 14.94 17.07
C TRP A 54 0.53 15.23 17.42
N ARG A 55 0.87 16.52 17.55
CA ARG A 55 2.23 16.97 17.88
C ARG A 55 2.73 16.48 19.24
N LYS A 56 1.85 16.22 20.19
CA LYS A 56 2.22 15.65 21.49
C LYS A 56 1.47 14.34 21.68
N ASN A 57 1.98 13.51 22.58
CA ASN A 57 1.32 12.27 22.96
C ASN A 57 0.12 12.57 23.87
N TYR A 58 -0.99 13.02 23.26
CA TYR A 58 -2.25 13.26 23.95
C TYR A 58 -3.03 11.96 24.16
N THR A 59 -3.87 11.94 25.19
CA THR A 59 -4.91 10.92 25.34
C THR A 59 -5.96 11.13 24.25
N GLU A 60 -6.35 10.05 23.58
CA GLU A 60 -7.38 10.08 22.55
C GLU A 60 -8.77 10.25 23.16
N ALA A 61 -9.55 11.20 22.65
CA ALA A 61 -10.94 11.37 23.07
C ALA A 61 -11.85 10.25 22.52
N GLU A 62 -11.55 9.76 21.31
CA GLU A 62 -12.26 8.66 20.67
C GLU A 62 -11.27 7.57 20.21
N PRO A 63 -10.86 6.64 21.10
CA PRO A 63 -9.89 5.61 20.73
C PRO A 63 -10.36 4.70 19.58
N GLY A 64 -11.66 4.50 19.41
CA GLY A 64 -12.29 3.76 18.31
C GLY A 64 -12.66 4.62 17.11
N HIS A 65 -12.08 5.81 16.96
CA HIS A 65 -12.43 6.73 15.87
C HIS A 65 -12.25 6.07 14.49
N ARG A 66 -13.23 6.30 13.61
CA ARG A 66 -13.30 5.70 12.26
C ARG A 66 -12.20 6.19 11.29
N HIS A 67 -11.51 7.29 11.56
CA HIS A 67 -10.42 7.78 10.70
C HIS A 67 -9.02 7.31 11.14
N TYR A 68 -8.16 7.08 10.15
CA TYR A 68 -6.73 6.79 10.28
C TYR A 68 -5.86 7.91 9.67
N SER A 69 -6.28 9.17 9.80
CA SER A 69 -5.68 10.33 9.12
C SER A 69 -4.17 10.53 9.37
N HIS A 70 -3.65 9.98 10.46
CA HIS A 70 -2.22 10.01 10.78
C HIS A 70 -1.40 8.90 10.09
N LEU A 71 -2.06 7.96 9.39
CA LEU A 71 -1.44 6.85 8.64
C LEU A 71 -1.43 7.09 7.13
N ILE A 72 -1.63 8.33 6.66
CA ILE A 72 -1.54 8.69 5.24
C ILE A 72 -0.19 8.28 4.63
N ASP A 73 0.90 8.39 5.40
CA ASP A 73 2.25 7.97 5.00
C ASP A 73 2.38 6.45 4.79
N LEU A 74 1.41 5.63 5.22
CA LEU A 74 1.32 4.20 4.92
C LEU A 74 0.46 3.92 3.68
N LEU A 75 -0.70 4.57 3.59
CA LEU A 75 -1.60 4.53 2.44
C LEU A 75 -2.47 5.80 2.41
N PRO A 76 -2.50 6.55 1.30
CA PRO A 76 -2.01 6.19 -0.04
C PRO A 76 -0.51 6.42 -0.29
N ALA A 77 0.19 7.20 0.54
CA ALA A 77 1.61 7.48 0.36
C ALA A 77 2.48 6.26 0.73
N ARG A 78 3.79 6.43 0.88
CA ARG A 78 4.74 5.31 0.97
C ARG A 78 5.78 5.38 2.08
N ALA A 79 5.92 6.51 2.78
CA ALA A 79 7.00 6.71 3.75
C ALA A 79 7.00 5.72 4.93
N MET A 80 5.86 5.09 5.26
CA MET A 80 5.72 4.04 6.27
C MET A 80 5.68 2.62 5.66
N SER A 81 6.02 2.45 4.38
CA SER A 81 6.14 1.13 3.77
C SER A 81 7.10 0.26 4.58
N HIS A 82 6.75 -1.00 4.81
CA HIS A 82 7.63 -1.95 5.51
C HIS A 82 8.99 -2.13 4.81
N LEU A 83 9.05 -1.92 3.49
CA LEU A 83 10.29 -1.97 2.72
C LEU A 83 11.16 -0.70 2.86
N LEU A 84 10.59 0.43 3.27
CA LEU A 84 11.31 1.71 3.41
C LEU A 84 11.61 2.04 4.87
N ASN A 85 10.69 1.74 5.79
CA ASN A 85 10.84 2.04 7.21
C ASN A 85 10.06 1.04 8.08
N LYS A 86 10.71 -0.08 8.42
CA LYS A 86 10.12 -1.13 9.26
C LYS A 86 9.68 -0.62 10.65
N THR A 87 10.42 0.31 11.24
CA THR A 87 10.10 0.88 12.56
C THR A 87 8.78 1.64 12.54
N LEU A 88 8.57 2.51 11.55
CA LEU A 88 7.31 3.23 11.39
C LEU A 88 6.17 2.32 10.93
N ALA A 89 6.45 1.31 10.08
CA ALA A 89 5.46 0.32 9.68
C ALA A 89 4.90 -0.44 10.89
N ASN A 90 5.76 -0.92 11.78
CA ASN A 90 5.35 -1.61 13.01
C ASN A 90 4.52 -0.70 13.93
N ALA A 91 4.91 0.58 14.06
CA ALA A 91 4.14 1.54 14.83
C ALA A 91 2.78 1.88 14.19
N ALA A 92 2.70 1.90 12.85
CA ALA A 92 1.44 2.06 12.13
C ALA A 92 0.52 0.86 12.34
N GLN A 93 1.06 -0.37 12.32
CA GLN A 93 0.31 -1.56 12.69
C GLN A 93 -0.26 -1.43 14.11
N LYS A 94 0.56 -0.96 15.06
CA LYS A 94 0.11 -0.75 16.44
C LYS A 94 -1.01 0.27 16.54
N SER A 95 -0.97 1.36 15.77
CA SER A 95 -2.07 2.33 15.67
C SER A 95 -3.38 1.66 15.23
N ILE A 96 -3.33 0.79 14.21
CA ILE A 96 -4.51 0.08 13.70
C ILE A 96 -5.07 -0.88 14.76
N GLU A 97 -4.20 -1.64 15.42
CA GLU A 97 -4.60 -2.59 16.47
C GLU A 97 -5.27 -1.90 17.66
N LEU A 98 -4.74 -0.75 18.11
CA LEU A 98 -5.38 0.04 19.17
C LEU A 98 -6.75 0.56 18.74
N ARG A 99 -6.89 1.04 17.50
CA ARG A 99 -8.16 1.55 16.97
C ARG A 99 -9.22 0.44 16.90
N LEU A 100 -8.83 -0.75 16.43
CA LEU A 100 -9.71 -1.91 16.34
C LEU A 100 -10.11 -2.45 17.72
N ALA A 101 -9.16 -2.52 18.66
CA ALA A 101 -9.45 -2.95 20.03
C ALA A 101 -10.47 -2.04 20.74
N ALA A 102 -10.58 -0.78 20.32
CA ALA A 102 -11.55 0.19 20.81
C ALA A 102 -12.85 0.26 19.98
N GLY A 103 -13.10 -0.69 19.08
CA GLY A 103 -14.32 -0.74 18.27
C GLY A 103 -14.30 0.09 16.99
N GLY A 104 -13.12 0.53 16.54
CA GLY A 104 -12.96 1.24 15.28
C GLY A 104 -13.28 0.38 14.04
N ALA A 105 -13.19 1.01 12.86
CA ALA A 105 -13.54 0.39 11.58
C ALA A 105 -15.01 -0.09 11.50
N SER A 106 -15.94 0.65 12.12
CA SER A 106 -17.36 0.34 12.09
C SER A 106 -18.01 0.65 10.74
N THR A 107 -17.58 1.72 10.07
CA THR A 107 -18.13 2.14 8.77
C THR A 107 -17.47 1.42 7.61
N GLY A 108 -18.18 1.30 6.48
CA GLY A 108 -17.70 0.62 5.28
C GLY A 108 -16.32 1.11 4.82
N TRP A 109 -16.16 2.44 4.67
CA TRP A 109 -14.90 2.99 4.18
C TRP A 109 -13.77 2.83 5.19
N SER A 110 -14.09 2.83 6.49
CA SER A 110 -13.09 2.66 7.55
C SER A 110 -12.62 1.21 7.61
N ARG A 111 -13.54 0.25 7.48
CA ARG A 111 -13.22 -1.18 7.37
C ARG A 111 -12.41 -1.50 6.12
N MET A 112 -12.82 -0.94 4.99
CA MET A 112 -12.08 -1.05 3.73
C MET A 112 -10.66 -0.48 3.89
N TRP A 113 -10.52 0.73 4.43
CA TRP A 113 -9.20 1.35 4.58
C TRP A 113 -8.32 0.55 5.53
N THR A 114 -8.90 -0.01 6.60
CA THR A 114 -8.21 -0.94 7.50
C THR A 114 -7.67 -2.17 6.76
N ALA A 115 -8.45 -2.77 5.85
CA ALA A 115 -7.98 -3.89 5.04
C ALA A 115 -6.78 -3.50 4.15
N ALA A 116 -6.88 -2.37 3.45
CA ALA A 116 -5.82 -1.89 2.58
C ALA A 116 -4.55 -1.49 3.36
N LEU A 117 -4.69 -0.93 4.56
CA LEU A 117 -3.56 -0.65 5.46
C LEU A 117 -2.87 -1.95 5.91
N TYR A 118 -3.61 -3.00 6.24
CA TYR A 118 -3.01 -4.31 6.55
C TYR A 118 -2.31 -4.94 5.34
N ALA A 119 -2.87 -4.78 4.12
CA ALA A 119 -2.20 -5.20 2.90
C ALA A 119 -0.85 -4.48 2.74
N ARG A 120 -0.79 -3.15 2.96
CA ARG A 120 0.46 -2.36 2.94
C ARG A 120 1.47 -2.74 4.02
N LEU A 121 1.00 -3.33 5.11
CA LEU A 121 1.82 -3.88 6.18
C LEU A 121 2.25 -5.33 5.92
N LEU A 122 1.98 -5.87 4.73
CA LEU A 122 2.28 -7.25 4.34
C LEU A 122 1.55 -8.30 5.19
N ASN A 123 0.42 -7.92 5.79
CA ASN A 123 -0.38 -8.80 6.65
C ASN A 123 -1.65 -9.27 5.90
N GLY A 124 -1.50 -10.33 5.13
CA GLY A 124 -2.54 -10.85 4.26
C GLY A 124 -3.75 -11.41 4.99
N ASP A 125 -3.55 -12.06 6.15
CA ASP A 125 -4.65 -12.62 6.94
C ASP A 125 -5.52 -11.51 7.53
N LYS A 126 -4.92 -10.49 8.15
CA LYS A 126 -5.70 -9.35 8.66
C LYS A 126 -6.37 -8.56 7.53
N ALA A 127 -5.73 -8.44 6.36
CA ALA A 127 -6.37 -7.84 5.19
C ALA A 127 -7.59 -8.67 4.74
N TYR A 128 -7.45 -9.99 4.63
CA TYR A 128 -8.51 -10.92 4.29
C TYR A 128 -9.68 -10.83 5.28
N ASP A 129 -9.42 -10.86 6.59
CA ASP A 129 -10.47 -10.80 7.63
C ASP A 129 -11.28 -9.50 7.54
N ASN A 130 -10.61 -8.37 7.29
CA ASN A 130 -11.29 -7.09 7.12
C ASN A 130 -12.07 -7.01 5.82
N ILE A 131 -11.59 -7.61 4.73
CA ILE A 131 -12.33 -7.75 3.47
C ILE A 131 -13.58 -8.61 3.67
N GLN A 132 -13.45 -9.78 4.31
CA GLN A 132 -14.58 -10.66 4.64
C GLN A 132 -15.62 -9.94 5.51
N THR A 133 -15.16 -9.20 6.53
CA THR A 133 -16.05 -8.40 7.38
C THR A 133 -16.78 -7.31 6.58
N LEU A 134 -16.08 -6.64 5.66
CA LEU A 134 -16.67 -5.62 4.79
C LEU A 134 -17.79 -6.22 3.92
N ILE A 135 -17.48 -7.27 3.15
CA ILE A 135 -18.43 -7.88 2.20
C ILE A 135 -19.56 -8.63 2.90
N GLY A 136 -19.35 -9.12 4.12
CA GLY A 136 -20.39 -9.81 4.89
C GLY A 136 -21.40 -8.88 5.55
N ARG A 137 -21.11 -7.56 5.64
CA ARG A 137 -21.93 -6.62 6.42
C ARG A 137 -22.46 -5.43 5.62
N HIS A 138 -21.66 -4.87 4.72
CA HIS A 138 -21.95 -3.58 4.10
C HIS A 138 -22.73 -3.62 2.78
N PRO A 139 -22.61 -4.67 1.93
CA PRO A 139 -23.39 -4.74 0.69
C PRO A 139 -24.89 -4.80 0.93
N ALA A 140 -25.65 -3.97 0.23
CA ALA A 140 -27.07 -4.15 -0.02
C ALA A 140 -27.31 -5.24 -1.08
N THR A 141 -28.57 -5.56 -1.36
CA THR A 141 -28.95 -6.61 -2.33
C THR A 141 -28.46 -6.33 -3.77
N ASN A 142 -28.20 -5.07 -4.11
CA ASN A 142 -27.62 -4.64 -5.39
C ASN A 142 -26.09 -4.49 -5.34
N LEU A 143 -25.43 -4.98 -4.28
CA LEU A 143 -24.00 -4.89 -4.00
C LEU A 143 -23.45 -3.47 -3.75
N PHE A 144 -24.31 -2.44 -3.67
CA PHE A 144 -23.87 -1.14 -3.18
C PHE A 144 -23.57 -1.21 -1.70
N HIS A 145 -22.43 -0.65 -1.28
CA HIS A 145 -22.03 -0.67 0.10
C HIS A 145 -22.71 0.47 0.86
N ASN A 146 -23.34 0.15 1.98
CA ASN A 146 -23.85 1.14 2.92
C ASN A 146 -22.77 1.51 3.94
N ILE A 147 -22.83 2.74 4.46
CA ILE A 147 -21.93 3.21 5.54
C ILE A 147 -21.97 2.24 6.72
N GLU A 148 -23.17 1.79 7.08
CA GLU A 148 -23.46 0.73 8.04
C GLU A 148 -24.64 -0.12 7.50
N PRO A 149 -24.82 -1.37 7.96
CA PRO A 149 -25.90 -2.23 7.48
C PRO A 149 -27.28 -1.54 7.59
N GLY A 150 -28.03 -1.52 6.48
CA GLY A 150 -29.36 -0.90 6.41
C GLY A 150 -29.40 0.63 6.41
N GLN A 151 -28.25 1.32 6.39
CA GLN A 151 -28.18 2.78 6.35
C GLN A 151 -27.89 3.32 4.93
N ALA A 152 -27.47 4.58 4.84
CA ALA A 152 -27.19 5.26 3.58
C ALA A 152 -26.04 4.60 2.79
N PHE A 153 -26.24 4.52 1.47
CA PHE A 153 -25.23 4.13 0.50
C PHE A 153 -24.03 5.09 0.51
N GLN A 154 -22.81 4.54 0.44
CA GLN A 154 -21.58 5.28 0.16
C GLN A 154 -20.66 4.46 -0.76
N ILE A 155 -20.30 5.03 -1.92
CA ILE A 155 -19.57 4.32 -2.99
C ILE A 155 -18.08 4.07 -2.68
N ASP A 156 -17.50 4.81 -1.73
CA ASP A 156 -16.08 4.72 -1.36
C ASP A 156 -15.61 3.29 -1.08
N SER A 157 -16.44 2.51 -0.39
CA SER A 157 -16.14 1.16 0.05
C SER A 157 -16.19 0.17 -1.11
N ASN A 158 -17.00 0.43 -2.14
CA ASN A 158 -17.02 -0.36 -3.37
C ASN A 158 -15.71 -0.18 -4.13
N PHE A 159 -15.26 1.05 -4.36
CA PHE A 159 -13.99 1.32 -5.05
C PHE A 159 -12.79 0.85 -4.23
N GLY A 160 -12.84 1.14 -2.93
CA GLY A 160 -11.78 0.78 -2.01
C GLY A 160 -11.62 -0.73 -1.83
N LEU A 161 -12.69 -1.53 -1.95
CA LEU A 161 -12.58 -3.00 -1.96
C LEU A 161 -11.69 -3.48 -3.10
N VAL A 162 -11.87 -2.93 -4.31
CA VAL A 162 -11.03 -3.29 -5.48
C VAL A 162 -9.56 -2.92 -5.21
N ALA A 163 -9.31 -1.74 -4.64
CA ALA A 163 -7.96 -1.30 -4.28
C ALA A 163 -7.34 -2.19 -3.19
N ALA A 164 -8.09 -2.55 -2.15
CA ALA A 164 -7.62 -3.41 -1.06
C ALA A 164 -7.25 -4.80 -1.57
N VAL A 165 -8.09 -5.40 -2.43
CA VAL A 165 -7.77 -6.70 -3.08
C VAL A 165 -6.52 -6.57 -3.95
N ALA A 166 -6.41 -5.54 -4.79
CA ALA A 166 -5.23 -5.32 -5.62
C ALA A 166 -3.95 -5.18 -4.78
N GLU A 167 -3.99 -4.43 -3.68
CA GLU A 167 -2.86 -4.23 -2.76
C GLU A 167 -2.42 -5.51 -2.04
N THR A 168 -3.28 -6.53 -1.90
CA THR A 168 -2.87 -7.86 -1.39
C THR A 168 -2.08 -8.68 -2.41
N LEU A 169 -2.32 -8.45 -3.70
CA LEU A 169 -1.78 -9.24 -4.81
C LEU A 169 -0.57 -8.57 -5.49
N LEU A 170 -0.53 -7.24 -5.53
CA LEU A 170 0.53 -6.47 -6.18
C LEU A 170 0.74 -5.12 -5.49
N GLN A 171 1.98 -4.85 -5.11
CA GLN A 171 2.43 -3.55 -4.61
C GLN A 171 3.55 -2.98 -5.48
N SER A 172 3.65 -1.65 -5.55
CA SER A 172 4.67 -0.98 -6.37
C SER A 172 5.11 0.40 -5.89
N GLN A 173 4.59 0.85 -4.74
CA GLN A 173 4.85 2.19 -4.21
C GLN A 173 6.30 2.39 -3.77
N ALA A 174 7.00 1.31 -3.41
CA ALA A 174 8.37 1.36 -2.89
C ALA A 174 9.46 1.24 -3.98
N GLY A 175 9.11 1.48 -5.25
CA GLY A 175 10.07 1.40 -6.37
C GLY A 175 10.38 -0.02 -6.83
N ILE A 176 9.56 -1.00 -6.45
CA ILE A 176 9.74 -2.43 -6.75
C ILE A 176 8.40 -3.08 -7.06
N VAL A 177 8.34 -3.94 -8.08
CA VAL A 177 7.16 -4.74 -8.41
C VAL A 177 7.08 -5.90 -7.40
N HIS A 178 6.27 -5.74 -6.36
CA HIS A 178 6.14 -6.69 -5.27
C HIS A 178 4.92 -7.59 -5.51
N ILE A 179 5.18 -8.83 -5.91
CA ILE A 179 4.21 -9.87 -6.28
C ILE A 179 3.77 -10.63 -5.03
N LEU A 180 2.45 -10.80 -4.85
CA LEU A 180 1.81 -11.47 -3.71
C LEU A 180 2.30 -10.95 -2.34
N PRO A 181 2.36 -9.61 -2.13
CA PRO A 181 2.97 -9.02 -0.93
C PRO A 181 2.22 -9.37 0.35
N ALA A 182 0.90 -9.60 0.27
CA ALA A 182 0.04 -9.84 1.43
C ALA A 182 -1.08 -10.83 1.06
N LEU A 183 -0.73 -11.96 0.43
CA LEU A 183 -1.70 -13.01 0.13
C LEU A 183 -2.20 -13.65 1.44
N GLY A 184 -3.51 -13.57 1.71
CA GLY A 184 -4.10 -14.20 2.89
C GLY A 184 -4.05 -15.72 2.82
N SER A 185 -3.82 -16.38 3.96
CA SER A 185 -3.66 -17.83 4.08
C SER A 185 -4.88 -18.63 3.61
N GLN A 186 -6.06 -18.01 3.58
CA GLN A 186 -7.31 -18.59 3.08
C GLN A 186 -7.41 -18.60 1.55
N VAL A 187 -6.63 -17.79 0.84
CA VAL A 187 -6.65 -17.66 -0.63
C VAL A 187 -5.58 -18.57 -1.24
N LYS A 188 -5.77 -19.88 -1.10
CA LYS A 188 -4.76 -20.89 -1.44
C LYS A 188 -4.33 -20.86 -2.90
N SER A 189 -5.25 -20.71 -3.82
CA SER A 189 -4.97 -20.82 -5.26
C SER A 189 -5.78 -19.81 -6.05
N GLY A 190 -5.23 -19.36 -7.16
CA GLY A 190 -5.91 -18.43 -8.04
C GLY A 190 -4.99 -17.82 -9.09
N SER A 191 -5.56 -16.90 -9.84
CA SER A 191 -4.83 -16.09 -10.81
C SER A 191 -5.42 -14.69 -10.91
N VAL A 192 -4.58 -13.72 -11.25
CA VAL A 192 -5.03 -12.36 -11.57
C VAL A 192 -4.29 -11.86 -12.82
N SER A 193 -5.00 -11.15 -13.69
CA SER A 193 -4.46 -10.59 -14.92
C SER A 193 -4.79 -9.11 -15.05
N GLY A 194 -3.85 -8.32 -15.57
CA GLY A 194 -4.12 -6.94 -15.97
C GLY A 194 -3.88 -5.90 -14.87
N LEU A 195 -3.36 -6.29 -13.70
CA LEU A 195 -2.89 -5.34 -12.70
C LEU A 195 -1.72 -4.53 -13.27
N VAL A 196 -1.57 -3.28 -12.81
CA VAL A 196 -0.51 -2.39 -13.28
C VAL A 196 0.31 -1.91 -12.10
N ALA A 197 1.62 -2.18 -12.15
CA ALA A 197 2.59 -1.61 -11.23
C ALA A 197 3.16 -0.29 -11.78
N ARG A 198 3.58 0.59 -10.87
CA ARG A 198 4.34 1.82 -11.17
C ARG A 198 5.57 1.47 -12.01
N GLY A 199 5.98 2.39 -12.89
CA GLY A 199 7.01 2.12 -13.91
C GLY A 199 6.46 1.53 -15.21
N GLY A 200 5.13 1.33 -15.33
CA GLY A 200 4.51 0.90 -16.57
C GLY A 200 4.60 -0.61 -16.80
N PHE A 201 4.40 -1.40 -15.75
CA PHE A 201 4.43 -2.86 -15.83
C PHE A 201 3.03 -3.43 -15.69
N GLN A 202 2.56 -4.19 -16.69
CA GLN A 202 1.33 -4.95 -16.57
C GLN A 202 1.64 -6.36 -16.11
N VAL A 203 0.95 -6.83 -15.08
CA VAL A 203 1.29 -8.07 -14.37
C VAL A 203 0.15 -9.08 -14.45
N PHE A 204 0.53 -10.31 -14.76
CA PHE A 204 -0.27 -11.52 -14.58
C PHE A 204 0.40 -12.38 -13.51
N ILE A 205 -0.39 -13.00 -12.63
CA ILE A 205 0.11 -13.80 -11.51
C ILE A 205 -0.76 -15.05 -11.40
N VAL A 206 -0.14 -16.22 -11.22
CA VAL A 206 -0.76 -17.49 -10.86
C VAL A 206 -0.12 -17.99 -9.58
N TRP A 207 -0.95 -18.45 -8.63
CA TRP A 207 -0.47 -19.05 -7.40
C TRP A 207 -1.26 -20.31 -7.06
N LYS A 208 -0.62 -21.21 -6.33
CA LYS A 208 -1.18 -22.46 -5.83
C LYS A 208 -0.62 -22.76 -4.45
N ASP A 209 -1.47 -23.26 -3.56
CA ASP A 209 -1.11 -23.60 -2.18
C ASP A 209 -0.42 -22.45 -1.41
N GLY A 210 -0.78 -21.20 -1.75
CA GLY A 210 -0.23 -19.97 -1.19
C GLY A 210 1.11 -19.53 -1.78
N LEU A 211 1.62 -20.24 -2.79
CA LEU A 211 2.92 -20.00 -3.41
C LEU A 211 2.78 -19.54 -4.86
N LEU A 212 3.68 -18.65 -5.28
CA LEU A 212 3.79 -18.25 -6.68
C LEU A 212 4.09 -19.48 -7.54
N VAL A 213 3.30 -19.66 -8.61
CA VAL A 213 3.60 -20.63 -9.67
C VAL A 213 4.32 -19.93 -10.80
N GLU A 214 3.74 -18.84 -11.29
CA GLU A 214 4.29 -18.03 -12.37
C GLU A 214 3.73 -16.61 -12.25
N ALA A 215 4.56 -15.61 -12.56
CA ALA A 215 4.08 -14.29 -12.93
C ALA A 215 4.67 -13.87 -14.27
N LYS A 216 3.88 -13.13 -15.06
CA LYS A 216 4.30 -12.55 -16.34
C LYS A 216 4.20 -11.05 -16.24
N VAL A 217 5.32 -10.37 -16.45
CA VAL A 217 5.44 -8.91 -16.34
C VAL A 217 5.72 -8.33 -17.72
N LYS A 218 4.70 -7.69 -18.32
CA LYS A 218 4.86 -6.97 -19.58
C LYS A 218 5.36 -5.55 -19.30
N SER A 219 6.55 -5.23 -19.79
CA SER A 219 7.07 -3.86 -19.78
C SER A 219 6.39 -3.03 -20.85
N ARG A 220 5.72 -1.94 -20.48
CA ARG A 220 5.05 -1.03 -21.42
C ARG A 220 5.92 0.15 -21.83
N LEU A 221 6.95 0.44 -21.05
CA LEU A 221 7.76 1.65 -21.17
C LEU A 221 9.27 1.37 -21.29
N GLY A 222 9.73 0.14 -21.06
CA GLY A 222 11.17 -0.20 -21.11
C GLY A 222 11.97 0.24 -19.86
N ASN A 223 11.30 0.54 -18.74
CA ASN A 223 11.99 0.87 -17.49
C ASN A 223 12.66 -0.36 -16.87
N THR A 224 13.65 -0.16 -16.01
CA THR A 224 14.24 -1.24 -15.20
C THR A 224 13.16 -1.92 -14.35
N LEU A 225 13.05 -3.24 -14.46
CA LEU A 225 12.13 -4.06 -13.68
C LEU A 225 12.86 -4.58 -12.44
N LYS A 226 12.47 -4.11 -11.26
CA LYS A 226 12.89 -4.67 -9.96
C LYS A 226 11.75 -5.50 -9.40
N VAL A 227 12.02 -6.72 -8.94
CA VAL A 227 11.00 -7.67 -8.50
C VAL A 227 11.22 -8.11 -7.06
N ARG A 228 10.12 -8.32 -6.34
CA ARG A 228 10.11 -9.04 -5.06
C ARG A 228 8.93 -9.99 -5.04
N VAL A 229 9.12 -11.20 -4.53
CA VAL A 229 8.04 -12.19 -4.38
C VAL A 229 7.74 -12.44 -2.91
N ALA A 230 6.47 -12.35 -2.53
CA ALA A 230 5.95 -12.66 -1.19
C ALA A 230 6.79 -12.06 -0.05
N GLY A 231 7.18 -12.86 0.95
CA GLY A 231 8.03 -12.46 2.07
C GLY A 231 9.50 -12.23 1.71
N GLY A 232 9.87 -12.22 0.43
CA GLY A 232 11.25 -12.25 -0.05
C GLY A 232 11.70 -13.65 -0.44
N SER A 233 10.80 -14.45 -1.01
CA SER A 233 11.13 -15.76 -1.57
C SER A 233 12.14 -15.63 -2.69
N SER A 234 13.03 -16.61 -2.84
CA SER A 234 13.94 -16.71 -3.99
C SER A 234 13.14 -16.95 -5.29
N PHE A 235 13.55 -16.28 -6.36
CA PHE A 235 12.90 -16.34 -7.65
C PHE A 235 13.92 -16.18 -8.78
N GLU A 236 13.47 -16.45 -9.99
CA GLU A 236 14.22 -16.22 -11.22
C GLU A 236 13.43 -15.32 -12.17
N ILE A 237 14.12 -14.49 -12.95
CA ILE A 237 13.57 -13.75 -14.08
C ILE A 237 14.10 -14.39 -15.36
N ASP A 238 13.20 -14.96 -16.16
CA ASP A 238 13.53 -15.72 -17.38
C ASP A 238 14.63 -16.78 -17.15
N GLY A 239 14.54 -17.50 -16.03
CA GLY A 239 15.48 -18.56 -15.65
C GLY A 239 16.81 -18.06 -15.06
N LYS A 240 16.92 -16.77 -14.71
CA LYS A 240 18.11 -16.16 -14.10
C LYS A 240 17.81 -15.68 -12.69
N GLY A 241 18.61 -16.09 -11.72
CA GLY A 241 18.53 -15.62 -10.33
C GLY A 241 19.04 -14.17 -10.16
N VAL A 242 18.26 -13.20 -10.63
CA VAL A 242 18.51 -11.77 -10.51
C VAL A 242 17.27 -11.05 -9.99
N ASP A 243 17.47 -10.03 -9.14
CA ASP A 243 16.36 -9.27 -8.56
C ASP A 243 15.89 -8.11 -9.45
N GLU A 244 16.70 -7.74 -10.44
CA GLU A 244 16.41 -6.68 -11.40
C GLU A 244 16.91 -6.98 -12.81
N VAL A 245 16.23 -6.41 -13.81
CA VAL A 245 16.59 -6.51 -15.23
C VAL A 245 16.21 -5.26 -16.01
N GLU A 246 17.07 -4.84 -16.94
CA GLU A 246 16.73 -3.82 -17.93
C GLU A 246 15.71 -4.37 -18.93
N THR A 247 14.62 -3.63 -19.15
CA THR A 247 13.54 -4.14 -19.98
C THR A 247 13.44 -3.41 -21.31
N THR A 248 13.01 -4.13 -22.35
CA THR A 248 12.54 -3.55 -23.60
C THR A 248 11.02 -3.37 -23.59
N SER A 249 10.53 -2.23 -24.06
CA SER A 249 9.09 -1.97 -24.19
C SER A 249 8.41 -3.02 -25.09
N GLY A 250 7.24 -3.49 -24.67
CA GLY A 250 6.47 -4.54 -25.32
C GLY A 250 6.85 -5.97 -24.91
N GLN A 251 8.06 -6.18 -24.38
CA GLN A 251 8.53 -7.49 -23.95
C GLN A 251 7.90 -7.93 -22.63
N THR A 252 7.80 -9.25 -22.44
CA THR A 252 7.25 -9.88 -21.24
C THR A 252 8.33 -10.74 -20.59
N TYR A 253 8.48 -10.57 -19.28
CA TYR A 253 9.45 -11.29 -18.45
C TYR A 253 8.69 -12.26 -17.56
N THR A 254 9.21 -13.48 -17.43
CA THR A 254 8.59 -14.55 -16.64
C THR A 254 9.29 -14.69 -15.30
N ILE A 255 8.52 -14.68 -14.23
CA ILE A 255 9.00 -14.77 -12.85
C ILE A 255 8.49 -16.08 -12.27
N THR A 256 9.40 -16.95 -11.84
CA THR A 256 9.11 -18.23 -11.19
C THR A 256 9.90 -18.34 -9.90
N LEU A 257 9.42 -19.15 -8.95
CA LEU A 257 10.23 -19.47 -7.76
C LEU A 257 11.48 -20.27 -8.19
N ALA A 258 12.60 -20.02 -7.49
CA ALA A 258 13.85 -20.75 -7.66
C ALA A 258 13.84 -22.06 -6.87
#